data_AF-A0A0Q9X302-F1
#
_entry.id   AF-A0A0Q9X302-F1
#
_cell.length_a   1.000
_cell.length_b   1.000
_cell.length_c   1.000
_cell.angle_alpha   90.00
_cell.angle_beta   90.00
_cell.angle_gamma   90.00
#
_symmetry.space_group_name_H-M   'P 1'
#
loop_
_entity.id
_entity.type
_entity.pdbx_description
1 polymer ?
#
loop_
_entity_poly.entity_id
_entity_poly.type
_entity_poly.pdbx_seq_one_letter_code
_entity_poly.pdbx_strand_id
1 'polypeptide(L)'
;MAGGLFAIDRRYFWEVGSYDEQMDGWGGENLEMSFRIWQCGGTIETIPCSRVGHIFRDFHPYKFPNDRDTHGINTARMALVWMDDYINIFFLNRPDLKFHADIGDVTHRVMLRKKLRCKSFDWYLKNVYPEKFVPNKNVQYWGKVRAVNANLCLDDLLQNNEKPFNLGLYPCGKTLQKSQLFSYTNSQVLRNELSCATVQHSDSPPRRVVMVPCSESDKFNDQWKYEDQQLVHTNSGLCIDHEGLKNMDDVIVAPCDLSSESQRWVIDSN
;
A
#
# COMPACT_ATOMS: atom_id res chain seq x y z
N MET A 1 -2.80 -16.93 3.36
CA MET A 1 -3.94 -17.88 3.22
C MET A 1 -5.23 -17.24 3.72
N ALA A 2 -6.40 -17.80 3.37
CA ALA A 2 -7.69 -17.30 3.86
C ALA A 2 -7.87 -17.51 5.38
N GLY A 3 -7.39 -18.64 5.93
CA GLY A 3 -7.32 -18.89 7.38
C GLY A 3 -8.37 -19.86 7.92
N GLY A 4 -9.60 -19.83 7.43
CA GLY A 4 -10.68 -20.67 7.95
C GLY A 4 -10.64 -22.14 7.55
N LEU A 5 -9.92 -22.48 6.48
CA LEU A 5 -9.83 -23.85 5.95
C LEU A 5 -8.39 -24.15 5.54
N PHE A 6 -7.73 -25.03 6.29
CA PHE A 6 -6.40 -25.55 6.00
C PHE A 6 -6.19 -26.88 6.73
N ALA A 7 -5.18 -27.64 6.32
CA ALA A 7 -4.69 -28.81 7.04
C ALA A 7 -3.22 -28.57 7.42
N ILE A 8 -2.84 -28.98 8.62
CA ILE A 8 -1.47 -28.83 9.13
C ILE A 8 -1.12 -30.05 9.99
N ASP A 9 0.14 -30.48 9.96
CA ASP A 9 0.61 -31.48 10.91
C ASP A 9 0.47 -30.94 12.34
N ARG A 10 -0.07 -31.78 13.24
CA ARG A 10 -0.36 -31.37 14.60
C ARG A 10 0.90 -31.01 15.38
N ARG A 11 2.00 -31.75 15.21
CA ARG A 11 3.24 -31.46 15.94
C ARG A 11 3.85 -30.15 15.42
N TYR A 12 3.93 -30.00 14.11
CA TYR A 12 4.39 -28.79 13.46
C TYR A 12 3.60 -27.56 13.92
N PHE A 13 2.27 -27.63 13.99
CA PHE A 13 1.43 -26.52 14.48
C PHE A 13 1.85 -26.01 15.87
N TRP A 14 2.13 -26.92 16.80
CA TRP A 14 2.59 -26.54 18.14
C TRP A 14 4.05 -26.09 18.16
N GLU A 15 4.92 -26.72 17.36
CA GLU A 15 6.35 -26.37 17.26
C GLU A 15 6.55 -24.96 16.69
N VAL A 16 5.76 -24.56 15.69
CA VAL A 16 5.78 -23.18 15.17
C VAL A 16 4.98 -22.19 16.02
N GLY A 17 4.49 -22.60 17.20
CA GLY A 17 3.88 -21.73 18.19
C GLY A 17 2.41 -21.36 17.92
N SER A 18 1.61 -22.32 17.47
CA SER A 18 0.14 -22.28 17.40
C SER A 18 -0.43 -20.94 16.94
N TYR A 19 -1.43 -20.36 17.61
CA TYR A 19 -1.90 -19.00 17.38
C TYR A 19 -1.34 -18.06 18.45
N ASP A 20 -1.37 -16.75 18.17
CA ASP A 20 -1.16 -15.77 19.23
C ASP A 20 -2.39 -15.72 20.15
N GLU A 21 -2.27 -16.29 21.35
CA GLU A 21 -3.37 -16.40 22.32
C GLU A 21 -3.91 -15.07 22.83
N GLN A 22 -3.19 -13.97 22.58
CA GLN A 22 -3.65 -12.61 22.89
C GLN A 22 -4.44 -11.95 21.74
N MET A 23 -4.58 -12.61 20.59
CA MET A 23 -5.54 -12.17 19.57
C MET A 23 -6.96 -12.46 20.05
N ASP A 24 -7.82 -11.47 19.89
CA ASP A 24 -9.21 -11.50 20.37
C ASP A 24 -10.19 -11.41 19.20
N GLY A 25 -11.38 -11.98 19.36
CA GLY A 25 -12.43 -11.92 18.35
C GLY A 25 -12.02 -12.54 17.00
N TRP A 26 -11.96 -11.72 15.96
CA TRP A 26 -11.75 -12.16 14.58
C TRP A 26 -10.79 -11.25 13.80
N GLY A 27 -9.97 -11.86 12.95
CA GLY A 27 -9.16 -11.16 11.96
C GLY A 27 -7.69 -11.08 12.33
N GLY A 28 -6.82 -11.06 11.32
CA GLY A 28 -5.37 -10.92 11.47
C GLY A 28 -4.62 -12.24 11.71
N GLU A 29 -5.27 -13.27 12.28
CA GLU A 29 -4.65 -14.55 12.62
C GLU A 29 -4.18 -15.33 11.38
N ASN A 30 -4.93 -15.21 10.28
CA ASN A 30 -4.60 -15.81 9.01
C ASN A 30 -3.34 -15.19 8.38
N LEU A 31 -3.16 -13.87 8.51
CA LEU A 31 -1.95 -13.16 8.07
C LEU A 31 -0.76 -13.50 8.96
N GLU A 32 -0.96 -13.51 10.28
CA GLU A 32 0.08 -13.84 11.27
C GLU A 32 0.66 -15.23 11.01
N MET A 33 -0.21 -16.23 10.91
CA MET A 33 0.23 -17.60 10.66
C MET A 33 0.83 -17.72 9.26
N SER A 34 0.34 -16.96 8.27
CA SER A 34 0.94 -16.96 6.93
C SER A 34 2.39 -16.48 6.95
N PHE A 35 2.64 -15.32 7.54
CA PHE A 35 3.97 -14.71 7.61
C PHE A 35 4.92 -15.56 8.46
N ARG A 36 4.43 -16.08 9.59
CA ARG A 36 5.21 -16.97 10.45
C ARG A 36 5.62 -18.25 9.74
N ILE A 37 4.69 -18.97 9.12
CA ILE A 37 5.01 -20.23 8.43
C ILE A 37 6.09 -20.00 7.37
N TRP A 38 5.89 -19.02 6.48
CA TRP A 38 6.86 -18.73 5.41
C TRP A 38 8.22 -18.27 5.94
N GLN A 39 8.24 -17.31 6.88
CA GLN A 39 9.49 -16.79 7.41
C GLN A 39 10.23 -17.82 8.26
N CYS A 40 9.54 -18.77 8.90
CA CYS A 40 10.14 -19.76 9.78
C CYS A 40 10.41 -21.12 9.09
N GLY A 41 10.37 -21.17 7.75
CA GLY A 41 10.87 -22.31 6.96
C GLY A 41 9.81 -23.31 6.50
N GLY A 42 8.53 -23.05 6.73
CA GLY A 42 7.44 -23.82 6.13
C GLY A 42 6.96 -23.22 4.80
N THR A 43 5.95 -23.86 4.23
CA THR A 43 5.29 -23.42 2.99
C THR A 43 3.77 -23.42 3.18
N ILE A 44 3.08 -22.69 2.32
CA ILE A 44 1.62 -22.64 2.28
C ILE A 44 1.18 -22.94 0.86
N GLU A 45 0.36 -23.97 0.72
CA GLU A 45 -0.04 -24.49 -0.58
C GLU A 45 -1.57 -24.52 -0.72
N THR A 46 -2.05 -24.12 -1.89
CA THR A 46 -3.46 -24.29 -2.27
C THR A 46 -3.56 -25.51 -3.17
N ILE A 47 -4.22 -26.57 -2.71
CA ILE A 47 -4.32 -27.85 -3.43
C ILE A 47 -5.57 -27.87 -4.32
N PRO A 48 -5.47 -27.77 -5.66
CA PRO A 48 -6.64 -27.62 -6.53
C PRO A 48 -7.58 -28.84 -6.55
N CYS A 49 -7.09 -30.01 -6.13
CA CYS A 49 -7.89 -31.23 -6.02
C CYS A 49 -8.73 -31.30 -4.73
N SER A 50 -8.38 -30.51 -3.70
CA SER A 50 -9.17 -30.42 -2.47
C SER A 50 -10.19 -29.30 -2.63
N ARG A 51 -11.48 -29.64 -2.58
CA ARG A 51 -12.57 -28.69 -2.80
C ARG A 51 -13.49 -28.67 -1.59
N VAL A 52 -13.59 -27.51 -0.94
CA VAL A 52 -14.53 -27.26 0.16
C VAL A 52 -15.28 -25.98 -0.14
N GLY A 53 -16.61 -26.03 -0.12
CA GLY A 53 -17.45 -24.85 -0.31
C GLY A 53 -17.50 -23.99 0.96
N HIS A 54 -17.38 -22.67 0.81
CA HIS A 54 -17.55 -21.70 1.88
C HIS A 54 -18.60 -20.67 1.48
N ILE A 55 -19.57 -20.40 2.36
CA ILE A 55 -20.59 -19.36 2.12
C ILE A 55 -19.99 -18.03 2.54
N PHE A 56 -19.52 -17.25 1.56
CA PHE A 56 -19.08 -15.87 1.80
C PHE A 56 -20.29 -15.01 2.20
N ARG A 57 -20.05 -14.10 3.14
CA ARG A 57 -21.03 -13.15 3.64
C ARG A 57 -20.41 -11.76 3.60
N ASP A 58 -21.22 -10.76 3.28
CA ASP A 58 -20.79 -9.36 3.25
C ASP A 58 -20.96 -8.68 4.63
N PHE A 59 -21.27 -9.45 5.67
CA PHE A 59 -21.48 -8.97 7.05
C PHE A 59 -21.03 -9.98 8.10
N HIS A 60 -20.66 -9.48 9.28
CA HIS A 60 -20.40 -10.32 10.46
C HIS A 60 -21.73 -10.68 11.16
N PRO A 61 -22.04 -11.97 11.36
CA PRO A 61 -23.30 -12.40 12.00
C PRO A 61 -23.29 -12.25 13.54
N TYR A 62 -22.21 -11.72 14.12
CA TYR A 62 -22.01 -11.53 15.56
C TYR A 62 -21.55 -10.10 15.84
N LYS A 63 -21.86 -9.60 17.03
CA LYS A 63 -21.38 -8.30 17.50
C LYS A 63 -20.06 -8.48 18.24
N PHE A 64 -19.11 -7.58 17.98
CA PHE A 64 -17.91 -7.51 18.80
C PHE A 64 -18.23 -6.80 20.11
N PRO A 65 -17.80 -7.32 21.26
CA PRO A 65 -18.00 -6.62 22.53
C PRO A 65 -17.39 -5.22 22.46
N ASN A 66 -18.15 -4.21 22.90
CA ASN A 66 -17.71 -2.81 23.02
C ASN A 66 -17.28 -2.14 21.70
N ASP A 67 -17.72 -2.63 20.53
CA ASP A 67 -17.31 -2.12 19.21
C ASP A 67 -15.79 -2.03 19.03
N ARG A 68 -15.06 -2.92 19.71
CA ARG A 68 -13.60 -2.99 19.67
C ARG A 68 -13.13 -3.40 18.28
N ASP A 69 -12.16 -2.67 17.72
CA ASP A 69 -11.53 -3.02 16.44
C ASP A 69 -10.56 -4.20 16.59
N THR A 70 -11.12 -5.37 16.86
CA THR A 70 -10.38 -6.62 17.02
C THR A 70 -9.54 -6.96 15.79
N HIS A 71 -10.10 -6.75 14.59
CA HIS A 71 -9.38 -6.98 13.33
C HIS A 71 -8.13 -6.11 13.20
N GLY A 72 -8.25 -4.80 13.44
CA GLY A 72 -7.12 -3.88 13.41
C GLY A 72 -6.09 -4.17 14.49
N ILE A 73 -6.52 -4.40 15.73
CA ILE A 73 -5.65 -4.72 16.87
C ILE A 73 -4.84 -5.99 16.60
N ASN A 74 -5.49 -7.08 16.17
CA ASN A 74 -4.81 -8.33 15.85
C ASN A 74 -3.84 -8.16 14.67
N THR A 75 -4.22 -7.40 13.65
CA THR A 75 -3.34 -7.10 12.51
C THR A 75 -2.12 -6.29 12.95
N ALA A 76 -2.27 -5.34 13.88
CA ALA A 76 -1.16 -4.59 14.43
C ALA A 76 -0.21 -5.47 15.26
N ARG A 77 -0.74 -6.40 16.09
CA ARG A 77 0.07 -7.40 16.80
C ARG A 77 0.92 -8.22 15.84
N MET A 78 0.31 -8.70 14.76
CA MET A 78 1.00 -9.41 13.68
C MET A 78 2.11 -8.54 13.05
N ALA A 79 1.80 -7.29 12.70
CA ALA A 79 2.72 -6.39 12.04
C ALA A 79 3.96 -6.10 12.91
N LEU A 80 3.75 -5.86 14.22
CA LEU A 80 4.82 -5.64 15.21
C LEU A 80 5.80 -6.80 15.32
N VAL A 81 5.33 -8.03 15.10
CA VAL A 81 6.19 -9.22 15.23
C VAL A 81 6.86 -9.58 13.91
N TRP A 82 6.15 -9.43 12.78
CA TRP A 82 6.51 -10.10 11.52
C TRP A 82 6.86 -9.19 10.36
N MET A 83 6.61 -7.88 10.43
CA MET A 83 6.80 -6.95 9.30
C MET A 83 8.08 -6.10 9.36
N ASP A 84 8.89 -6.19 10.41
CA ASP A 84 10.12 -5.39 10.57
C ASP A 84 9.85 -3.89 10.30
N ASP A 85 10.73 -3.20 9.57
CA ASP A 85 10.58 -1.77 9.24
C ASP A 85 9.37 -1.45 8.33
N TYR A 86 8.77 -2.46 7.68
CA TYR A 86 7.60 -2.29 6.82
C TYR A 86 6.33 -1.98 7.61
N ILE A 87 6.36 -2.14 8.93
CA ILE A 87 5.28 -1.73 9.83
C ILE A 87 4.93 -0.24 9.71
N ASN A 88 5.89 0.61 9.30
CA ASN A 88 5.64 2.03 9.10
C ASN A 88 4.59 2.28 8.01
N ILE A 89 4.53 1.43 6.98
CA ILE A 89 3.50 1.50 5.93
C ILE A 89 2.14 1.08 6.47
N PHE A 90 2.10 0.08 7.36
CA PHE A 90 0.87 -0.30 8.06
C PHE A 90 0.33 0.87 8.90
N PHE A 91 1.17 1.52 9.72
CA PHE A 91 0.73 2.66 10.53
C PHE A 91 0.47 3.94 9.72
N LEU A 92 0.99 4.06 8.50
CA LEU A 92 0.57 5.11 7.59
C LEU A 92 -0.90 4.92 7.15
N ASN A 93 -1.34 3.66 7.01
CA ASN A 93 -2.72 3.30 6.66
C ASN A 93 -3.64 3.27 7.88
N ARG A 94 -3.11 2.92 9.06
CA ARG A 94 -3.83 2.80 10.34
C ARG A 94 -3.12 3.61 11.44
N PRO A 95 -3.06 4.94 11.32
CA PRO A 95 -2.34 5.79 12.28
C PRO A 95 -2.94 5.73 13.69
N ASP A 96 -4.24 5.45 13.78
CA ASP A 96 -4.98 5.25 15.03
C ASP A 96 -4.46 4.06 15.86
N LEU A 97 -3.80 3.08 15.22
CA LEU A 97 -3.26 1.90 15.88
C LEU A 97 -1.83 2.08 16.41
N LYS A 98 -1.09 3.13 16.01
CA LYS A 98 0.37 3.24 16.27
C LYS A 98 0.75 3.17 17.75
N PHE A 99 -0.09 3.69 18.63
CA PHE A 99 0.13 3.71 20.08
C PHE A 99 -1.06 3.15 20.85
N HIS A 100 -1.85 2.29 20.21
CA HIS A 100 -3.11 1.80 20.77
C HIS A 100 -2.84 0.78 21.89
N ALA A 101 -3.28 1.09 23.10
CA ALA A 101 -2.98 0.30 24.31
C ALA A 101 -3.45 -1.16 24.20
N ASP A 102 -4.61 -1.39 23.57
CA ASP A 102 -5.20 -2.72 23.39
C ASP A 102 -4.38 -3.68 22.55
N ILE A 103 -3.37 -3.20 21.81
CA ILE A 103 -2.43 -4.07 21.12
C ILE A 103 -1.73 -4.99 22.12
N GLY A 104 -1.43 -4.51 23.33
CA GLY A 104 -0.82 -5.31 24.39
C GLY A 104 0.64 -5.69 24.11
N ASP A 105 1.15 -6.62 24.92
CA ASP A 105 2.53 -7.10 24.80
C ASP A 105 2.66 -8.19 23.72
N VAL A 106 3.66 -8.05 22.87
CA VAL A 106 4.02 -9.02 21.81
C VAL A 106 5.36 -9.71 22.07
N THR A 107 5.98 -9.49 23.24
CA THR A 107 7.31 -9.99 23.57
C THR A 107 7.41 -11.52 23.43
N HIS A 108 6.37 -12.28 23.83
CA HIS A 108 6.37 -13.74 23.68
C HIS A 108 6.45 -14.19 22.21
N ARG A 109 5.75 -13.48 21.31
CA ARG A 109 5.80 -13.76 19.87
C ARG A 109 7.15 -13.37 19.25
N VAL A 110 7.73 -12.26 19.70
CA VAL A 110 9.09 -11.86 19.29
C VAL A 110 10.13 -12.89 19.74
N MET A 111 10.03 -13.41 20.96
CA MET A 111 10.90 -14.49 21.46
C MET A 111 10.73 -15.78 20.66
N LEU A 112 9.50 -16.14 20.30
CA LEU A 112 9.23 -17.27 19.42
C LEU A 112 9.93 -17.11 18.06
N ARG A 113 9.77 -15.94 17.41
CA ARG A 113 10.42 -15.63 16.11
C ARG A 113 11.94 -15.79 16.19
N LYS A 114 12.56 -15.32 17.29
CA LYS A 114 14.00 -15.49 17.55
C LYS A 114 14.38 -16.96 17.76
N LYS A 115 13.61 -17.70 18.57
CA LYS A 115 13.85 -19.12 18.87
C LYS A 115 13.84 -19.97 17.59
N LEU A 116 12.88 -19.71 16.69
CA LEU A 116 12.73 -20.41 15.42
C LEU A 116 13.70 -19.93 14.33
N ARG A 117 14.50 -18.87 14.61
CA ARG A 117 15.47 -18.28 13.66
C ARG A 117 14.83 -17.91 12.33
N CYS A 118 13.64 -17.32 12.39
CA CYS A 118 12.89 -16.96 11.20
C CYS A 118 13.60 -15.88 10.38
N LYS A 119 13.34 -15.86 9.08
CA LYS A 119 13.81 -14.86 8.13
C LYS A 119 13.14 -13.50 8.36
N SER A 120 13.68 -12.46 7.72
CA SER A 120 13.11 -11.11 7.74
C SER A 120 11.88 -11.01 6.83
N PHE A 121 11.10 -9.96 7.00
CA PHE A 121 10.00 -9.61 6.10
C PHE A 121 10.51 -9.19 4.71
N ASP A 122 11.70 -8.58 4.63
CA ASP A 122 12.37 -8.31 3.35
C ASP A 122 12.66 -9.62 2.59
N TRP A 123 13.10 -10.67 3.29
CA TRP A 123 13.26 -12.00 2.67
C TRP A 123 11.91 -12.55 2.19
N TYR A 124 10.84 -12.42 2.97
CA TYR A 124 9.50 -12.85 2.57
C TYR A 124 9.06 -12.16 1.27
N LEU A 125 9.17 -10.82 1.20
CA LEU A 125 8.81 -10.07 0.00
C LEU A 125 9.68 -10.46 -1.20
N LYS A 126 10.98 -10.72 -1.01
CA LYS A 126 11.87 -11.10 -2.13
C LYS A 126 11.68 -12.53 -2.64
N ASN A 127 11.28 -13.47 -1.78
CA ASN A 127 11.31 -14.90 -2.10
C ASN A 127 9.93 -15.56 -2.15
N VAL A 128 8.93 -14.97 -1.50
CA VAL A 128 7.58 -15.54 -1.39
C VAL A 128 6.56 -14.69 -2.11
N TYR A 129 6.67 -13.35 -2.04
CA TYR A 129 5.72 -12.45 -2.70
C TYR A 129 6.41 -11.31 -3.48
N PRO A 130 7.31 -11.63 -4.44
CA PRO A 130 8.13 -10.66 -5.18
C PRO A 130 7.36 -9.69 -6.06
N GLU A 131 6.15 -10.04 -6.49
CA GLU A 131 5.26 -9.20 -7.28
C GLU A 131 4.60 -8.09 -6.46
N LYS A 132 4.69 -8.14 -5.12
CA LYS A 132 4.11 -7.10 -4.27
C LYS A 132 4.91 -5.81 -4.37
N PHE A 133 4.30 -4.79 -4.98
CA PHE A 133 4.86 -3.44 -4.96
C PHE A 133 4.92 -2.87 -3.53
N VAL A 134 6.04 -2.22 -3.20
CA VAL A 134 6.28 -1.56 -1.91
C VAL A 134 6.63 -0.09 -2.17
N PRO A 135 5.79 0.87 -1.71
CA PRO A 135 5.92 2.29 -2.08
C PRO A 135 7.26 2.98 -1.78
N ASN A 136 8.06 2.47 -0.85
CA ASN A 136 9.31 3.09 -0.40
C ASN A 136 10.56 2.22 -0.65
N LYS A 137 10.47 1.18 -1.49
CA LYS A 137 11.60 0.29 -1.82
C LYS A 137 11.79 0.19 -3.32
N ASN A 138 13.04 0.23 -3.79
CA ASN A 138 13.41 0.13 -5.21
C ASN A 138 12.73 1.20 -6.09
N VAL A 139 12.58 2.41 -5.56
CA VAL A 139 12.01 3.58 -6.22
C VAL A 139 13.01 4.73 -6.14
N GLN A 140 12.94 5.69 -7.06
CA GLN A 140 13.82 6.86 -7.04
C GLN A 140 13.34 7.88 -6.00
N TYR A 141 12.03 8.15 -5.98
CA TYR A 141 11.39 9.05 -5.02
C TYR A 141 10.08 8.46 -4.51
N TRP A 142 9.68 8.85 -3.32
CA TRP A 142 8.40 8.47 -2.73
C TRP A 142 7.96 9.50 -1.69
N GLY A 143 6.65 9.56 -1.45
CA GLY A 143 6.04 10.50 -0.51
C GLY A 143 5.00 11.38 -1.21
N LYS A 144 4.90 12.64 -0.78
CA LYS A 144 3.98 13.63 -1.35
C LYS A 144 4.54 14.15 -2.67
N VAL A 145 3.67 14.37 -3.64
CA VAL A 145 4.00 15.10 -4.86
C VAL A 145 3.41 16.50 -4.73
N ARG A 146 4.24 17.46 -4.32
CA ARG A 146 3.83 18.79 -3.88
C ARG A 146 4.12 19.85 -4.93
N ALA A 147 3.14 20.71 -5.19
CA ALA A 147 3.32 21.92 -5.99
C ALA A 147 4.31 22.89 -5.30
N VAL A 148 5.24 23.47 -6.06
CA VAL A 148 6.27 24.35 -5.49
C VAL A 148 5.68 25.70 -5.06
N ASN A 149 4.76 26.26 -5.84
CA ASN A 149 4.19 27.59 -5.63
C ASN A 149 2.84 27.59 -4.90
N ALA A 150 2.32 26.43 -4.49
CA ALA A 150 1.01 26.30 -3.84
C ALA A 150 1.05 25.21 -2.75
N ASN A 151 0.20 25.35 -1.73
CA ASN A 151 -0.01 24.29 -0.74
C ASN A 151 -0.97 23.22 -1.29
N LEU A 152 -0.62 22.60 -2.42
CA LEU A 152 -1.38 21.56 -3.09
C LEU A 152 -0.48 20.35 -3.36
N CYS A 153 -1.02 19.16 -3.12
CA CYS A 153 -0.38 17.89 -3.38
C CYS A 153 -1.27 17.06 -4.31
N LEU A 154 -0.65 16.21 -5.13
CA LEU A 154 -1.39 15.14 -5.79
C LEU A 154 -2.02 14.25 -4.72
N ASP A 155 -3.29 13.92 -4.92
CA ASP A 155 -4.10 13.20 -3.96
C ASP A 155 -5.08 12.29 -4.72
N ASP A 156 -5.21 11.04 -4.27
CA ASP A 156 -6.17 10.11 -4.86
C ASP A 156 -7.64 10.42 -4.50
N LEU A 157 -7.87 11.46 -3.68
CA LEU A 157 -9.15 11.94 -3.19
C LEU A 157 -9.99 10.83 -2.52
N LEU A 158 -9.32 9.82 -1.95
CA LEU A 158 -9.94 8.62 -1.37
C LEU A 158 -10.83 7.86 -2.37
N GLN A 159 -10.52 7.97 -3.66
CA GLN A 159 -11.24 7.26 -4.72
C GLN A 159 -11.00 5.75 -4.64
N ASN A 160 -11.96 5.00 -5.16
CA ASN A 160 -11.84 3.55 -5.23
C ASN A 160 -10.87 3.12 -6.35
N ASN A 161 -9.74 2.52 -5.99
CA ASN A 161 -8.73 2.00 -6.90
C ASN A 161 -9.20 0.79 -7.75
N GLU A 162 -10.40 0.24 -7.54
CA GLU A 162 -10.97 -0.83 -8.37
C GLU A 162 -11.34 -0.38 -9.79
N LYS A 163 -11.52 0.94 -10.00
CA LYS A 163 -11.85 1.52 -11.31
C LYS A 163 -10.91 2.67 -11.61
N PRO A 164 -10.67 2.99 -12.89
CA PRO A 164 -9.96 4.20 -13.25
C PRO A 164 -10.61 5.45 -12.65
N PHE A 165 -9.81 6.37 -12.14
CA PHE A 165 -10.26 7.64 -11.56
C PHE A 165 -9.31 8.77 -11.93
N ASN A 166 -9.80 10.01 -11.92
CA ASN A 166 -8.94 11.17 -12.16
C ASN A 166 -8.09 11.46 -10.92
N LEU A 167 -6.80 11.71 -11.14
CA LEU A 167 -5.91 12.15 -10.08
C LEU A 167 -6.27 13.57 -9.67
N GLY A 168 -6.43 13.82 -8.38
CA GLY A 168 -6.86 15.11 -7.87
C GLY A 168 -5.77 15.90 -7.18
N LEU A 169 -6.17 17.07 -6.70
CA LEU A 169 -5.37 17.94 -5.85
C LEU A 169 -6.03 18.13 -4.49
N TYR A 170 -5.24 18.06 -3.43
CA TYR A 170 -5.69 18.37 -2.08
C TYR A 170 -4.61 19.15 -1.32
N PRO A 171 -4.96 19.97 -0.32
CA PRO A 171 -3.97 20.57 0.57
C PRO A 171 -3.00 19.54 1.12
N CYS A 172 -1.70 19.83 1.02
CA CYS A 172 -0.69 18.91 1.50
C CYS A 172 -0.85 18.68 3.01
N GLY A 173 -0.94 17.40 3.40
CA GLY A 173 -1.01 17.01 4.80
C GLY A 173 0.24 17.48 5.56
N LYS A 174 0.08 17.85 6.83
CA LYS A 174 1.23 18.14 7.72
C LYS A 174 2.16 16.94 7.84
N THR A 175 1.56 15.75 7.89
CA THR A 175 2.26 14.47 7.79
C THR A 175 1.90 13.79 6.48
N LEU A 176 2.71 12.84 6.04
CA LEU A 176 2.35 11.98 4.91
C LEU A 176 1.04 11.24 5.22
N GLN A 177 0.10 11.29 4.29
CA GLN A 177 -1.20 10.62 4.35
C GLN A 177 -1.25 9.53 3.27
N LYS A 178 -2.08 8.51 3.48
CA LYS A 178 -2.24 7.41 2.52
C LYS A 178 -2.63 7.91 1.12
N SER A 179 -3.59 8.83 1.03
CA SER A 179 -4.07 9.38 -0.24
C SER A 179 -3.03 10.19 -1.01
N GLN A 180 -2.01 10.68 -0.30
CA GLN A 180 -0.91 11.49 -0.83
C GLN A 180 0.39 10.69 -0.96
N LEU A 181 0.36 9.37 -0.75
CA LEU A 181 1.53 8.51 -0.91
C LEU A 181 1.66 8.09 -2.36
N PHE A 182 2.61 8.72 -3.05
CA PHE A 182 3.01 8.35 -4.39
C PHE A 182 4.45 7.84 -4.40
N SER A 183 4.75 7.08 -5.44
CA SER A 183 6.07 6.54 -5.73
C SER A 183 6.43 6.87 -7.17
N TYR A 184 7.65 7.32 -7.35
CA TYR A 184 8.27 7.48 -8.65
C TYR A 184 9.32 6.38 -8.83
N THR A 185 9.00 5.39 -9.65
CA THR A 185 9.77 4.15 -9.72
C THR A 185 11.05 4.31 -10.54
N ASN A 186 11.96 3.34 -10.45
CA ASN A 186 13.18 3.31 -11.26
C ASN A 186 12.90 3.28 -12.77
N SER A 187 11.72 2.78 -13.16
CA SER A 187 11.23 2.76 -14.54
C SER A 187 10.46 4.03 -14.93
N GLN A 188 10.55 5.09 -14.12
CA GLN A 188 9.92 6.39 -14.34
C GLN A 188 8.37 6.34 -14.34
N VAL A 189 7.78 5.43 -13.58
CA VAL A 189 6.32 5.36 -13.41
C VAL A 189 5.92 6.15 -12.17
N LEU A 190 4.95 7.05 -12.33
CA LEU A 190 4.29 7.73 -11.20
C LEU A 190 3.06 6.90 -10.79
N ARG A 191 3.04 6.40 -9.55
CA ARG A 191 1.99 5.48 -9.08
C ARG A 191 1.73 5.57 -7.59
N ASN A 192 0.55 5.12 -7.16
CA ASN A 192 0.33 4.69 -5.78
C ASN A 192 0.51 3.15 -5.69
N GLU A 193 0.02 2.52 -4.62
CA GLU A 193 0.18 1.07 -4.42
C GLU A 193 -0.39 0.24 -5.59
N LEU A 194 -1.57 0.61 -6.09
CA LEU A 194 -2.36 -0.20 -7.03
C LEU A 194 -2.51 0.43 -8.42
N SER A 195 -2.42 1.76 -8.49
CA SER A 195 -2.80 2.54 -9.66
C SER A 195 -1.63 3.38 -10.17
N CYS A 196 -1.49 3.45 -11.48
CA CYS A 196 -0.43 4.11 -12.22
C CYS A 196 -1.02 5.30 -13.00
N ALA A 197 -0.32 6.43 -13.00
CA ALA A 197 -0.75 7.65 -13.67
C ALA A 197 -0.55 7.53 -15.20
N THR A 198 -1.58 7.90 -15.96
CA THR A 198 -1.59 8.04 -17.42
C THR A 198 -2.33 9.34 -17.80
N VAL A 199 -2.31 9.72 -19.07
CA VAL A 199 -3.04 10.88 -19.59
C VAL A 199 -4.33 10.43 -20.26
N GLN A 200 -5.43 11.13 -19.95
CA GLN A 200 -6.73 10.88 -20.57
C GLN A 200 -6.65 10.90 -22.10
N HIS A 201 -7.14 9.84 -22.74
CA HIS A 201 -7.33 9.78 -24.20
C HIS A 201 -8.53 10.65 -24.60
N SER A 202 -8.31 11.95 -24.79
CA SER A 202 -9.28 12.88 -25.36
C SER A 202 -8.57 13.87 -26.27
N ASP A 203 -9.17 14.20 -27.40
CA ASP A 203 -8.62 15.18 -28.36
C ASP A 203 -8.86 16.62 -27.90
N SER A 204 -9.77 16.85 -26.94
CA SER A 204 -10.12 18.18 -26.45
C SER A 204 -9.38 18.52 -25.16
N PRO A 205 -8.53 19.57 -25.12
CA PRO A 205 -7.94 20.06 -23.89
C PRO A 205 -8.99 20.76 -23.00
N PRO A 206 -8.77 20.84 -21.67
CA PRO A 206 -7.62 20.26 -20.95
C PRO A 206 -7.76 18.75 -20.75
N ARG A 207 -6.65 18.02 -20.93
CA ARG A 207 -6.58 16.58 -20.63
C ARG A 207 -6.24 16.38 -19.17
N ARG A 208 -6.86 15.39 -18.53
CA ARG A 208 -6.62 15.04 -17.12
C ARG A 208 -5.58 13.94 -16.97
N VAL A 209 -4.96 13.87 -15.79
CA VAL A 209 -4.21 12.69 -15.36
C VAL A 209 -5.20 11.68 -14.77
N VAL A 210 -5.13 10.44 -15.26
CA VAL A 210 -6.01 9.35 -14.84
C VAL A 210 -5.15 8.27 -14.18
N MET A 211 -5.62 7.75 -13.05
CA MET A 211 -5.03 6.61 -12.36
C MET A 211 -5.70 5.34 -12.86
N VAL A 212 -4.93 4.43 -13.45
CA VAL A 212 -5.41 3.13 -13.96
C VAL A 212 -4.72 1.98 -13.22
N PRO A 213 -5.30 0.77 -13.15
CA PRO A 213 -4.62 -0.37 -12.56
C PRO A 213 -3.24 -0.58 -13.17
N CYS A 214 -2.22 -0.69 -12.32
CA CYS A 214 -0.86 -0.91 -12.79
C CYS A 214 -0.72 -2.29 -13.44
N SER A 215 0.00 -2.35 -14.56
CA SER A 215 0.48 -3.60 -15.14
C SER A 215 1.42 -4.34 -14.18
N GLU A 216 1.53 -5.65 -14.32
CA GLU A 216 2.43 -6.50 -13.51
C GLU A 216 3.90 -6.03 -13.53
N SER A 217 4.32 -5.44 -14.64
CA SER A 217 5.64 -4.83 -14.80
C SER A 217 5.50 -3.36 -15.16
N ASP A 218 6.23 -2.51 -14.43
CA ASP A 218 6.28 -1.07 -14.66
C ASP A 218 6.68 -0.69 -16.09
N LYS A 219 7.37 -1.57 -16.82
CA LYS A 219 7.78 -1.31 -18.21
C LYS A 219 6.61 -1.14 -19.18
N PHE A 220 5.41 -1.62 -18.81
CA PHE A 220 4.20 -1.53 -19.63
C PHE A 220 3.26 -0.39 -19.20
N ASN A 221 3.58 0.31 -18.11
CA ASN A 221 2.83 1.48 -17.66
C ASN A 221 3.43 2.74 -18.28
N ASP A 222 2.62 3.80 -18.40
CA ASP A 222 3.08 5.08 -18.93
C ASP A 222 4.20 5.69 -18.10
N GLN A 223 5.23 6.21 -18.79
CA GLN A 223 6.40 6.80 -18.15
C GLN A 223 6.32 8.33 -18.10
N TRP A 224 6.82 8.87 -17.00
CA TRP A 224 6.88 10.29 -16.70
C TRP A 224 8.34 10.71 -16.50
N LYS A 225 8.90 11.50 -17.39
CA LYS A 225 10.25 12.06 -17.22
C LYS A 225 10.20 13.11 -16.10
N TYR A 226 11.08 13.01 -15.12
CA TYR A 226 11.17 14.00 -14.04
C TYR A 226 12.48 14.78 -14.16
N GLU A 227 12.40 16.00 -14.69
CA GLU A 227 13.55 16.91 -14.92
C GLU A 227 13.14 18.34 -14.61
N ASP A 228 14.05 19.14 -14.06
CA ASP A 228 13.80 20.55 -13.71
C ASP A 228 12.53 20.77 -12.86
N GLN A 229 12.22 19.80 -11.98
CA GLN A 229 10.99 19.75 -11.17
C GLN A 229 9.69 19.63 -11.98
N GLN A 230 9.74 19.30 -13.27
CA GLN A 230 8.58 19.04 -14.11
C GLN A 230 8.35 17.53 -14.29
N LEU A 231 7.10 17.11 -14.21
CA LEU A 231 6.67 15.74 -14.53
C LEU A 231 6.11 15.71 -15.95
N VAL A 232 6.93 15.26 -16.91
CA VAL A 232 6.61 15.23 -18.33
C VAL A 232 6.13 13.85 -18.74
N HIS A 233 4.91 13.73 -19.23
CA HIS A 233 4.40 12.48 -19.78
C HIS A 233 5.12 12.14 -21.09
N THR A 234 5.82 11.00 -21.12
CA THR A 234 6.74 10.64 -22.22
C THR A 234 6.00 10.50 -23.56
N ASN A 235 4.81 9.90 -23.56
CA ASN A 235 4.07 9.62 -24.80
C ASN A 235 3.40 10.87 -25.39
N SER A 236 2.97 11.83 -24.58
CA SER A 236 2.29 13.04 -25.06
C SER A 236 3.16 14.29 -25.08
N GLY A 237 4.31 14.28 -24.41
CA GLY A 237 5.18 15.45 -24.24
C GLY A 237 4.56 16.57 -23.40
N LEU A 238 3.48 16.30 -22.66
CA LEU A 238 2.81 17.29 -21.81
C LEU A 238 3.27 17.20 -20.36
N CYS A 239 3.23 18.33 -19.66
CA CYS A 239 3.61 18.45 -18.26
C CYS A 239 2.38 18.45 -17.35
N ILE A 240 2.50 17.85 -16.17
CA ILE A 240 1.49 18.01 -15.10
C ILE A 240 1.42 19.48 -14.71
N ASP A 241 0.22 20.05 -14.74
CA ASP A 241 -0.02 21.46 -14.47
C ASP A 241 -1.22 21.64 -13.53
N HIS A 242 -1.11 22.59 -12.62
CA HIS A 242 -2.19 22.99 -11.74
C HIS A 242 -2.64 24.45 -11.93
N GLU A 243 -2.30 25.09 -13.04
CA GLU A 243 -2.70 26.45 -13.35
C GLU A 243 -4.22 26.63 -13.25
N GLY A 244 -4.66 27.58 -12.44
CA GLY A 244 -6.09 27.86 -12.21
C GLY A 244 -6.85 26.81 -11.39
N LEU A 245 -6.21 25.70 -10.99
CA LEU A 245 -6.83 24.63 -10.20
C LEU A 245 -6.81 24.94 -8.71
N LYS A 246 -7.78 24.38 -7.98
CA LYS A 246 -7.99 24.51 -6.55
C LYS A 246 -8.08 23.15 -5.88
N ASN A 247 -8.29 23.16 -4.56
CA ASN A 247 -8.61 21.98 -3.78
C ASN A 247 -9.77 21.20 -4.40
N MET A 248 -9.64 19.87 -4.48
CA MET A 248 -10.57 18.90 -5.05
C MET A 248 -10.69 18.92 -6.58
N ASP A 249 -9.94 19.76 -7.30
CA ASP A 249 -9.92 19.72 -8.75
C ASP A 249 -9.05 18.55 -9.26
N ASP A 250 -9.42 18.02 -10.44
CA ASP A 250 -8.63 17.02 -11.15
C ASP A 250 -7.37 17.68 -11.75
N VAL A 251 -6.20 17.08 -11.52
CA VAL A 251 -4.95 17.59 -12.10
C VAL A 251 -4.93 17.37 -13.62
N ILE A 252 -4.43 18.37 -14.34
CA ILE A 252 -4.41 18.39 -15.80
C ILE A 252 -2.98 18.26 -16.33
N VAL A 253 -2.89 18.09 -17.65
CA VAL A 253 -1.64 18.21 -18.38
C VAL A 253 -1.73 19.33 -19.42
N ALA A 254 -0.64 20.09 -19.57
CA ALA A 254 -0.52 21.24 -20.47
C ALA A 254 0.81 21.18 -21.25
N PRO A 255 0.98 21.97 -22.32
CA PRO A 255 2.30 22.13 -22.96
C PRO A 255 3.36 22.55 -21.93
N CYS A 256 4.51 21.90 -21.97
CA CYS A 256 5.58 22.16 -21.00
C CYS A 256 6.15 23.58 -21.18
N ASP A 257 6.21 24.33 -20.08
CA ASP A 257 6.80 25.65 -19.97
C ASP A 257 7.71 25.70 -18.73
N LEU A 258 9.02 25.83 -18.95
CA LEU A 258 10.03 25.89 -17.89
C LEU A 258 9.87 27.13 -16.97
N SER A 259 9.20 28.17 -17.46
CA SER A 259 8.90 29.39 -16.69
C SER A 259 7.60 29.29 -15.89
N SER A 260 6.78 28.27 -16.15
CA SER A 260 5.54 28.06 -15.42
C SER A 260 5.82 27.50 -14.03
N GLU A 261 5.48 28.29 -13.01
CA GLU A 261 5.60 27.88 -11.61
C GLU A 261 4.54 26.82 -11.23
N SER A 262 3.41 26.73 -11.95
CA SER A 262 2.37 25.71 -11.70
C SER A 262 2.70 24.33 -12.27
N GLN A 263 3.79 24.22 -13.04
CA GLN A 263 4.31 22.94 -13.54
C GLN A 263 5.47 22.40 -12.71
N ARG A 264 5.77 23.02 -11.56
CA ARG A 264 6.88 22.63 -10.69
C ARG A 264 6.40 21.81 -9.50
N TRP A 265 6.95 20.60 -9.39
CA TRP A 265 6.58 19.57 -8.43
C TRP A 265 7.81 19.02 -7.71
N VAL A 266 7.68 18.80 -6.40
CA VAL A 266 8.69 18.13 -5.58
C VAL A 266 8.10 16.82 -5.05
N ILE A 267 8.88 15.75 -5.12
CA ILE A 267 8.52 14.46 -4.53
C ILE A 267 9.35 14.24 -3.27
N ASP A 268 8.71 14.35 -2.10
CA ASP A 268 9.39 14.26 -0.81
C ASP A 268 8.59 13.45 0.23
N SER A 269 9.30 12.79 1.14
CA SER A 269 8.72 11.97 2.22
C SER A 269 8.66 12.69 3.57
N ASN A 270 9.08 13.96 3.64
CA ASN A 270 9.20 14.77 4.85
C ASN A 270 8.01 15.73 5.05
#